data_AF-A0A150J612-F1
#
_entry.id   AF-A0A150J612-F1
#
_cell.length_a   1.000
_cell.length_b   1.000
_cell.length_c   1.000
_cell.angle_alpha   90.00
_cell.angle_beta   90.00
_cell.angle_gamma   90.00
#
_symmetry.space_group_name_H-M   'P 1'
#
loop_
_entity.id
_entity.type
_entity.pdbx_description
1 polymer ?
#
loop_
_entity_poly.entity_id
_entity_poly.type
_entity_poly.pdbx_seq_one_letter_code
_entity_poly.pdbx_strand_id
1 'polypeptide(L)'
;MPKKRNDPEHQLQKSLFDYVNKVLPALRPFIFAIPNGGHRDVRVAKKLKAEGVTSGVWDIFVTLPNLIKHGLYIECKSGKNELTNNQEEFRANVAPVGYSFAECRSTEDFEAILCDYFELERLTNKEIKLRIDCEVCVQRGYKQ
;
A
#
# COMPACT_ATOMS: atom_id res chain seq x y z
N MET A 1 -10.86 22.38 24.11
CA MET A 1 -10.00 21.80 23.06
C MET A 1 -10.76 20.67 22.40
N PRO A 2 -10.86 20.60 21.06
CA PRO A 2 -11.56 19.49 20.41
C PRO A 2 -10.83 18.18 20.74
N LYS A 3 -11.59 17.17 21.18
CA LYS A 3 -11.08 15.85 21.57
C LYS A 3 -10.36 15.25 20.36
N LYS A 4 -9.06 14.96 20.47
CA LYS A 4 -8.28 14.33 19.39
C LYS A 4 -8.96 13.01 19.05
N ARG A 5 -9.56 12.92 17.87
CA ARG A 5 -10.28 11.72 17.43
C ARG A 5 -9.26 10.59 17.39
N ASN A 6 -9.47 9.54 18.17
CA ASN A 6 -8.63 8.35 18.07
C ASN A 6 -8.96 7.72 16.71
N ASP A 7 -7.98 7.74 15.81
CA ASP A 7 -8.10 7.22 14.46
C ASP A 7 -7.10 6.06 14.35
N PRO A 8 -7.52 4.83 14.71
CA PRO A 8 -6.61 3.69 14.80
C PRO A 8 -6.03 3.30 13.44
N GLU A 9 -6.78 3.47 12.35
CA GLU A 9 -6.29 3.22 10.99
C GLU A 9 -5.21 4.22 10.61
N HIS A 10 -5.40 5.51 10.95
CA HIS A 10 -4.33 6.50 10.80
C HIS A 10 -3.09 6.17 11.63
N GLN A 11 -3.25 5.73 12.89
CA GLN A 11 -2.10 5.33 13.72
C GLN A 11 -1.39 4.11 13.15
N LEU A 12 -2.13 3.12 12.65
CA LEU A 12 -1.57 1.95 11.99
C LEU A 12 -0.79 2.37 10.75
N GLN A 13 -1.40 3.09 9.81
CA GLN A 13 -0.71 3.53 8.59
C GLN A 13 0.57 4.31 8.92
N LYS A 14 0.53 5.18 9.93
CA LYS A 14 1.72 5.89 10.41
C LYS A 14 2.79 4.91 10.92
N SER A 15 2.43 3.92 11.75
CA SER A 15 3.40 2.93 12.25
C SER A 15 4.02 2.10 11.14
N LEU A 16 3.27 1.77 10.09
CA LEU A 16 3.78 1.08 8.91
C LEU A 16 4.84 1.91 8.18
N PHE A 17 4.58 3.20 7.94
CA PHE A 17 5.58 4.07 7.31
C PHE A 17 6.78 4.34 8.22
N ASP A 18 6.58 4.48 9.53
CA ASP A 18 7.68 4.57 10.50
C ASP A 18 8.56 3.31 10.48
N TYR A 19 7.94 2.14 10.37
CA TYR A 19 8.63 0.86 10.20
C TYR A 19 9.42 0.83 8.89
N VAL A 20 8.80 1.17 7.75
CA VAL A 20 9.49 1.21 6.45
C VAL A 20 10.70 2.14 6.50
N ASN A 21 10.54 3.35 7.04
CA ASN A 21 11.64 4.32 7.11
C ASN A 21 12.82 3.82 7.95
N LYS A 22 12.56 3.05 9.02
CA LYS A 22 13.60 2.57 9.95
C LYS A 22 14.21 1.24 9.54
N VAL A 23 13.38 0.30 9.10
CA VAL A 23 13.74 -1.12 8.93
C VAL A 23 13.93 -1.47 7.45
N LEU A 24 13.17 -0.85 6.55
CA LEU A 24 13.18 -1.14 5.10
C LEU A 24 13.40 0.12 4.25
N PRO A 25 14.43 0.95 4.53
CA PRO A 25 14.62 2.21 3.81
C PRO A 25 14.77 2.04 2.29
N ALA A 26 15.21 0.88 1.79
CA ALA A 26 15.27 0.57 0.36
C ALA A 26 13.88 0.49 -0.30
N LEU A 27 12.84 0.10 0.44
CA LEU A 27 11.46 0.04 -0.09
C LEU A 27 10.85 1.44 -0.21
N ARG A 28 11.33 2.42 0.57
CA ARG A 28 10.68 3.72 0.74
C ARG A 28 10.38 4.49 -0.55
N PRO A 29 11.26 4.51 -1.59
CA PRO A 29 10.95 5.15 -2.87
C PRO A 29 9.82 4.48 -3.65
N PHE A 30 9.50 3.23 -3.32
CA PHE A 30 8.55 2.39 -4.04
C PHE A 30 7.23 2.18 -3.29
N ILE A 31 7.03 2.86 -2.15
CA ILE A 31 5.80 2.75 -1.35
C ILE A 31 5.35 4.14 -0.93
N PHE A 32 4.06 4.42 -1.12
CA PHE A 32 3.48 5.71 -0.75
C PHE A 32 2.01 5.58 -0.35
N ALA A 33 1.58 6.52 0.49
CA ALA A 33 0.19 6.65 0.88
C ALA A 33 -0.60 7.34 -0.25
N ILE A 34 -1.81 6.85 -0.49
CA ILE A 34 -2.80 7.48 -1.35
C ILE A 34 -3.82 8.16 -0.43
N PRO A 35 -3.83 9.51 -0.34
CA PRO A 35 -4.71 10.24 0.58
C PRO A 35 -6.16 10.36 0.02
N ASN A 36 -6.71 9.25 -0.45
CA ASN A 36 -8.06 9.19 -1.00
C ASN A 36 -9.14 9.02 0.08
N GLY A 37 -8.76 8.67 1.31
CA GLY A 37 -9.63 8.68 2.50
C GLY A 37 -9.67 10.04 3.23
N GLY A 38 -10.37 10.07 4.36
CA GLY A 38 -10.31 11.18 5.33
C GLY A 38 -11.35 12.30 5.17
N HIS A 39 -11.62 12.97 6.30
CA HIS A 39 -12.51 14.13 6.34
C HIS A 39 -11.83 15.34 5.71
N ARG A 40 -12.52 15.97 4.77
CA ARG A 40 -12.07 17.20 4.12
C ARG A 40 -13.27 18.11 3.85
N ASP A 41 -13.01 19.40 3.72
CA ASP A 41 -14.05 20.37 3.36
C ASP A 41 -14.71 19.99 2.02
N VAL A 42 -16.01 20.24 1.89
CA VAL A 42 -16.81 19.88 0.71
C VAL A 42 -16.25 20.51 -0.58
N ARG A 43 -15.72 21.74 -0.51
CA ARG A 43 -15.12 22.41 -1.68
C ARG A 43 -13.83 21.71 -2.09
N VAL A 44 -13.03 21.25 -1.13
CA VAL A 44 -11.81 20.47 -1.38
C VAL A 44 -12.17 19.11 -1.99
N ALA A 45 -13.16 18.42 -1.44
CA ALA A 45 -13.64 17.15 -1.99
C ALA A 45 -14.10 17.27 -3.45
N LYS A 46 -14.85 18.34 -3.78
CA LYS A 46 -15.28 18.60 -5.17
C LYS A 46 -14.11 18.84 -6.11
N LYS A 47 -13.12 19.65 -5.69
CA LYS A 47 -11.90 19.90 -6.49
C LYS A 47 -11.12 18.62 -6.73
N LEU A 48 -10.84 17.85 -5.67
CA LEU A 48 -10.12 16.58 -5.77
C LEU A 48 -10.84 15.57 -6.67
N LYS A 49 -12.18 15.51 -6.60
CA LYS A 49 -12.96 14.67 -7.52
C LYS A 49 -12.83 15.13 -8.97
N ALA A 50 -12.79 16.44 -9.23
CA ALA A 50 -12.53 16.99 -10.56
C ALA A 50 -11.07 16.76 -11.03
N GLU A 51 -10.13 16.66 -10.09
CA GLU A 51 -8.73 16.31 -10.34
C GLU A 51 -8.51 14.79 -10.53
N GLY A 52 -9.56 13.97 -10.39
CA GLY A 52 -9.52 12.53 -10.66
C GLY A 52 -9.35 11.64 -9.44
N VAL A 53 -9.58 12.13 -8.21
CA VAL A 53 -9.65 11.24 -7.05
C VAL A 53 -10.78 10.22 -7.23
N THR A 54 -10.39 8.94 -7.27
CA THR A 54 -11.29 7.79 -7.32
C THR A 54 -11.63 7.35 -5.90
N SER A 55 -12.92 7.29 -5.58
CA SER A 55 -13.40 6.76 -4.29
C SER A 55 -13.12 5.26 -4.20
N GLY A 56 -12.70 4.80 -3.02
CA GLY A 56 -12.44 3.37 -2.79
C GLY A 56 -11.04 2.90 -3.18
N VAL A 57 -10.17 3.76 -3.72
CA VAL A 57 -8.74 3.43 -3.86
C VAL A 57 -8.15 3.21 -2.46
N TRP A 58 -7.37 2.15 -2.32
CA TRP A 58 -6.82 1.69 -1.04
C TRP A 58 -5.69 2.60 -0.54
N ASP A 59 -5.46 2.59 0.77
CA ASP A 59 -4.63 3.57 1.49
C ASP A 59 -3.17 3.66 1.06
N ILE A 60 -2.56 2.54 0.66
CA ILE A 60 -1.14 2.43 0.36
C ILE A 60 -0.95 1.71 -0.96
N PHE A 61 0.01 2.18 -1.76
CA PHE A 61 0.45 1.49 -2.96
C PHE A 61 1.96 1.23 -2.93
N VAL A 62 2.33 -0.03 -3.15
CA VAL A 62 3.69 -0.49 -3.42
C VAL A 62 3.82 -0.64 -4.93
N THR A 63 4.63 0.24 -5.54
CA THR A 63 4.86 0.27 -6.98
C THR A 63 5.97 -0.67 -7.45
N LEU A 64 6.73 -1.26 -6.52
CA LEU A 64 7.74 -2.26 -6.85
C LEU A 64 7.02 -3.55 -7.28
N PRO A 65 7.08 -3.97 -8.56
CA PRO A 65 6.45 -5.20 -9.00
C PRO A 65 7.12 -6.43 -8.38
N ASN A 66 6.45 -7.58 -8.49
CA ASN A 66 7.00 -8.86 -8.07
C ASN A 66 7.20 -9.85 -9.25
N LEU A 67 7.61 -9.38 -10.43
CA LEU A 67 7.70 -10.13 -11.71
C LEU A 67 6.36 -10.65 -12.25
N ILE A 68 5.41 -11.00 -11.38
CA ILE A 68 4.09 -11.56 -11.75
C ILE A 68 3.00 -10.48 -11.70
N LYS A 69 3.08 -9.60 -10.71
CA LYS A 69 2.09 -8.56 -10.38
C LYS A 69 2.71 -7.19 -10.59
N HIS A 70 1.90 -6.26 -11.08
CA HIS A 70 2.33 -4.90 -11.42
C HIS A 70 2.53 -3.98 -10.21
N GLY A 71 1.98 -4.37 -9.05
CA GLY A 71 2.09 -3.65 -7.80
C GLY A 71 1.15 -4.24 -6.76
N LEU A 72 1.21 -3.70 -5.55
CA LEU A 72 0.39 -4.13 -4.42
C LEU A 72 -0.33 -2.94 -3.78
N TYR A 73 -1.65 -3.06 -3.66
CA TYR A 73 -2.48 -2.17 -2.86
C TYR A 73 -2.65 -2.74 -1.44
N ILE A 74 -2.51 -1.89 -0.44
CA ILE A 74 -2.71 -2.24 0.97
C ILE A 74 -3.74 -1.29 1.58
N GLU A 75 -4.75 -1.85 2.21
CA GLU A 75 -5.80 -1.11 2.92
C GLU A 75 -5.64 -1.33 4.42
N CYS A 76 -5.57 -0.25 5.20
CA CYS A 76 -5.44 -0.33 6.65
C CYS A 76 -6.82 -0.52 7.28
N LYS A 77 -6.99 -1.56 8.10
CA LYS A 77 -8.22 -1.81 8.85
C LYS A 77 -7.94 -1.94 10.34
N SER A 78 -8.89 -1.49 11.16
CA SER A 78 -8.81 -1.65 12.62
C SER A 78 -10.06 -2.32 13.20
N GLY A 79 -9.87 -3.11 14.26
CA GLY A 79 -10.97 -3.76 14.98
C GLY A 79 -11.86 -4.61 14.05
N LYS A 80 -13.15 -4.28 14.01
CA LYS A 80 -14.15 -4.95 13.15
C LYS A 80 -14.46 -4.19 11.87
N ASN A 81 -13.65 -3.19 11.50
CA ASN A 81 -13.87 -2.46 10.26
C ASN A 81 -13.62 -3.40 9.08
N GLU A 82 -14.54 -3.35 8.12
CA GLU A 82 -14.51 -4.12 6.89
C GLU A 82 -14.30 -3.19 5.70
N LEU A 83 -14.09 -3.76 4.52
CA LEU A 83 -14.04 -3.01 3.28
C LEU A 83 -15.40 -2.35 3.02
N THR A 84 -15.35 -1.09 2.56
CA THR A 84 -16.55 -0.42 2.06
C THR A 84 -16.89 -0.93 0.66
N ASN A 85 -18.16 -0.79 0.24
CA ASN A 85 -18.59 -1.21 -1.10
C ASN A 85 -17.71 -0.64 -2.23
N ASN A 86 -17.28 0.63 -2.12
CA ASN A 86 -16.42 1.27 -3.12
C ASN A 86 -14.99 0.67 -3.12
N GLN A 87 -14.49 0.23 -1.97
CA GLN A 87 -13.18 -0.43 -1.86
C GLN A 87 -13.20 -1.83 -2.47
N GLU A 88 -14.31 -2.56 -2.28
CA GLU A 88 -14.54 -3.84 -2.93
C GLU A 88 -14.67 -3.67 -4.45
N GLU A 89 -15.46 -2.69 -4.90
CA GLU A 89 -15.62 -2.39 -6.32
C GLU A 89 -14.29 -1.99 -6.98
N PHE A 90 -13.49 -1.15 -6.32
CA PHE A 90 -12.16 -0.79 -6.81
C PHE A 90 -11.27 -2.02 -6.97
N ARG A 91 -11.20 -2.88 -5.95
CA ARG A 91 -10.43 -4.13 -6.00
C ARG A 91 -10.94 -5.06 -7.10
N ALA A 92 -12.26 -5.24 -7.23
CA ALA A 92 -12.86 -6.12 -8.23
C ALA A 92 -12.52 -5.71 -9.67
N ASN A 93 -12.40 -4.39 -9.91
CA ASN A 93 -12.04 -3.87 -11.23
C ASN A 93 -10.53 -3.93 -11.52
N VAL A 94 -9.68 -3.74 -10.50
CA VAL A 94 -8.22 -3.56 -10.69
C VAL A 94 -7.43 -4.85 -10.48
N ALA A 95 -7.86 -5.75 -9.59
CA ALA A 95 -7.14 -7.00 -9.34
C ALA A 95 -7.02 -7.90 -10.61
N PRO A 96 -8.06 -8.05 -11.47
CA PRO A 96 -7.98 -8.89 -12.66
C PRO A 96 -6.93 -8.44 -13.69
N VAL A 97 -6.54 -7.16 -13.68
CA VAL A 97 -5.53 -6.61 -14.60
C VAL A 97 -4.11 -6.68 -14.04
N GLY A 98 -3.86 -7.53 -13.04
CA GLY A 98 -2.50 -7.89 -12.63
C GLY A 98 -1.98 -7.21 -11.36
N TYR A 99 -2.83 -6.55 -10.58
CA TYR A 99 -2.45 -5.96 -9.29
C TYR A 99 -2.83 -6.88 -8.11
N SER A 100 -2.01 -6.84 -7.05
CA SER A 100 -2.30 -7.52 -5.79
C SER A 100 -2.98 -6.58 -4.79
N PHE A 101 -3.72 -7.16 -3.84
CA PHE A 101 -4.48 -6.44 -2.82
C PHE A 101 -4.38 -7.19 -1.49
N ALA A 102 -4.11 -6.48 -0.39
CA ALA A 102 -4.08 -7.06 0.95
C ALA A 102 -4.61 -6.11 2.03
N GLU A 103 -5.49 -6.59 2.91
CA GLU A 103 -5.90 -5.85 4.10
C GLU A 103 -4.82 -5.98 5.19
N CYS A 104 -4.47 -4.88 5.84
CA CYS A 104 -3.45 -4.84 6.87
C CYS A 104 -4.04 -4.35 8.19
N ARG A 105 -3.89 -5.12 9.28
CA ARG A 105 -4.45 -4.80 10.60
C ARG A 105 -3.39 -4.62 11.68
N SER A 106 -2.13 -4.92 11.39
CA SER A 106 -1.00 -4.79 12.30
C SER A 106 0.32 -4.57 11.56
N THR A 107 1.41 -4.28 12.28
CA THR A 107 2.75 -4.19 11.66
C THR A 107 3.24 -5.59 11.26
N GLU A 108 2.86 -6.61 12.02
CA GLU A 108 3.15 -8.01 11.75
C GLU A 108 2.46 -8.50 10.47
N ASP A 109 1.19 -8.11 10.27
CA ASP A 109 0.46 -8.37 9.03
C ASP A 109 1.17 -7.71 7.86
N PHE A 110 1.62 -6.45 8.02
CA PHE A 110 2.32 -5.73 6.97
C PHE A 110 3.61 -6.44 6.55
N GLU A 111 4.40 -6.95 7.51
CA GLU A 111 5.57 -7.75 7.21
C GLU A 111 5.20 -9.04 6.46
N ALA A 112 4.18 -9.77 6.94
CA ALA A 112 3.72 -11.01 6.32
C ALA A 112 3.21 -10.79 4.88
N ILE A 113 2.45 -9.71 4.65
CA ILE A 113 1.94 -9.30 3.33
C ILE A 113 3.09 -9.02 2.38
N LEU A 114 4.12 -8.30 2.82
CA LEU A 114 5.28 -8.00 1.97
C LEU A 114 6.15 -9.24 1.74
N CYS A 115 6.30 -10.12 2.72
CA CYS A 115 6.95 -11.41 2.54
C CYS A 115 6.22 -12.26 1.49
N ASP A 116 4.90 -12.42 1.62
CA ASP A 116 4.08 -13.17 0.66
C ASP A 116 4.17 -12.54 -0.73
N TYR A 117 3.99 -11.23 -0.82
CA TYR A 117 4.04 -10.51 -2.10
C TYR A 117 5.40 -10.63 -2.79
N PHE A 118 6.51 -10.54 -2.05
CA PHE A 118 7.84 -10.65 -2.65
C PHE A 118 8.40 -12.07 -2.70
N GLU A 119 7.63 -13.07 -2.24
CA GLU A 119 8.02 -14.48 -2.11
C GLU A 119 9.30 -14.65 -1.25
N LEU A 120 9.33 -14.00 -0.09
CA LEU A 120 10.46 -13.99 0.84
C LEU A 120 10.16 -14.78 2.11
N GLU A 121 11.13 -15.56 2.59
CA GLU A 121 11.06 -16.20 3.91
C GLU A 121 11.13 -15.17 5.04
N ARG A 122 11.86 -14.07 4.83
CA ARG A 122 12.01 -12.99 5.79
C ARG A 122 12.17 -11.64 5.09
N LEU A 123 11.44 -10.65 5.59
CA LEU A 123 11.55 -9.28 5.12
C LEU A 123 12.78 -8.60 5.73
N THR A 124 13.74 -8.24 4.89
CA THR A 124 14.89 -7.42 5.31
C THR A 124 15.22 -6.37 4.26
N ASN A 125 15.88 -5.28 4.67
CA ASN A 125 16.33 -4.25 3.74
C ASN A 125 17.29 -4.79 2.66
N LYS A 126 18.04 -5.86 2.96
CA LYS A 126 18.92 -6.52 2.00
C LYS A 126 18.11 -7.25 0.94
N GLU A 127 17.10 -8.02 1.35
CA GLU A 127 16.23 -8.74 0.40
C GLU A 127 15.47 -7.78 -0.52
N ILE A 128 14.98 -6.66 0.01
CA ILE A 128 14.35 -5.63 -0.84
C ILE A 128 15.31 -5.06 -1.88
N LYS A 129 16.59 -4.81 -1.54
CA LYS A 129 17.59 -4.36 -2.51
C LYS A 129 17.82 -5.39 -3.60
N LEU A 130 18.00 -6.66 -3.22
CA LEU A 130 18.16 -7.75 -4.18
C LEU A 130 16.94 -7.86 -5.10
N ARG A 131 15.73 -7.64 -4.56
CA ARG A 131 14.52 -7.62 -5.36
C ARG A 131 14.52 -6.50 -6.39
N ILE A 132 14.86 -5.28 -5.98
CA ILE A 132 14.96 -4.12 -6.87
C ILE A 132 15.99 -4.38 -7.97
N ASP A 133 17.16 -4.91 -7.61
CA ASP A 133 18.22 -5.22 -8.57
C ASP A 133 17.76 -6.28 -9.59
N CYS A 134 17.04 -7.31 -9.13
CA CYS A 134 16.43 -8.31 -10.00
C CYS A 134 15.45 -7.69 -11.01
N GLU A 135 14.50 -6.86 -10.55
CA GLU A 135 13.54 -6.19 -11.42
C GLU A 135 14.27 -5.28 -12.46
N VAL A 136 15.28 -4.53 -12.03
CA VAL A 136 16.09 -3.68 -12.92
C VAL A 136 16.83 -4.51 -13.97
N CYS A 137 17.41 -5.66 -13.59
CA CYS A 137 18.08 -6.56 -14.51
C CYS A 137 17.12 -7.12 -15.58
N VAL A 138 15.91 -7.53 -15.17
CA VAL A 138 14.87 -8.01 -16.09
C VAL A 138 14.47 -6.93 -17.08
N GLN A 139 14.22 -5.69 -16.62
CA GLN A 139 13.85 -4.59 -17.51
C GLN A 139 14.98 -4.16 -18.46
N ARG A 140 16.24 -4.30 -18.04
CA ARG A 140 17.42 -4.00 -18.88
C ARG A 140 17.74 -5.09 -19.90
N GLY A 141 16.97 -6.19 -19.93
CA GLY A 141 17.10 -7.21 -20.95
C GLY A 141 18.32 -8.11 -20.78
N TYR A 142 18.81 -8.31 -19.56
CA TYR A 142 19.68 -9.46 -19.28
C TYR A 142 18.83 -10.73 -19.40
N LYS A 143 18.77 -11.24 -20.63
CA LYS A 143 18.46 -12.64 -20.89
C LYS A 143 19.50 -13.47 -20.12
N GLN A 144 19.03 -14.43 -19.33
CA GLN A 144 19.87 -15.56 -18.92
C GLN A 144 20.55 -16.18 -20.14
#